data_AF-A0A146KE02-F1
#
_entry.id   AF-A0A146KE02-F1
#
_cell.length_a   1.000
_cell.length_b   1.000
_cell.length_c   1.000
_cell.angle_alpha   90.00
_cell.angle_beta   90.00
_cell.angle_gamma   90.00
#
_symmetry.space_group_name_H-M   'P 1'
#
loop_
_entity.id
_entity.type
_entity.pdbx_description
1 polymer ?
#
loop_
_entity_poly.entity_id
_entity_poly.type
_entity_poly.pdbx_seq_one_letter_code
_entity_poly.pdbx_strand_id
1 'polypeptide(L)'
;YIQPELIQQALTDEIEQTIADYYGIDISQPQFPVIEELLQNMQKYGYQLSKTALCVLFTIQLDSHQFNVSHSAMCLSQLQGYVSAQLTKYTLELPPVYHSLISVEELQQLSSFLQNYVQNYKFFRYLFKPQSLLKLQCQKTVLVTQIQNQSQLCRIEQQIDAKKQKTPLQTAKEKQTEPFNVTVQPLQQATLYVKPPEPTVQEIRHQQIVNQIKEIKQTVKEVSVEEKVDVEKFAKIIELQVQQELEKMRTKMAEKKK
;
A
#
# COMPACT_ATOMS: atom_id res chain seq x y z
N TYR A 1 11.05 -14.47 17.56
CA TYR A 1 10.71 -15.90 17.38
C TYR A 1 9.64 -16.24 18.38
N ILE A 2 8.52 -16.77 17.91
CA ILE A 2 7.38 -17.06 18.78
C ILE A 2 7.53 -18.49 19.31
N GLN A 3 7.25 -18.68 20.59
CA GLN A 3 7.38 -19.97 21.27
C GLN A 3 6.35 -20.98 20.75
N PRO A 4 6.69 -22.27 20.60
CA PRO A 4 5.75 -23.27 20.11
C PRO A 4 4.52 -23.51 20.96
N GLU A 5 4.62 -23.40 22.27
CA GLU A 5 3.46 -23.55 23.15
C GLU A 5 2.47 -22.40 22.96
N LEU A 6 2.98 -21.18 22.77
CA LEU A 6 2.17 -19.98 22.57
C LEU A 6 1.40 -20.03 21.25
N ILE A 7 1.99 -20.57 20.18
CA ILE A 7 1.31 -20.65 18.87
C ILE A 7 0.16 -21.65 18.88
N GLN A 8 0.31 -22.77 19.60
CA GLN A 8 -0.76 -23.75 19.69
C GLN A 8 -1.99 -23.18 20.41
N GLN A 9 -1.79 -22.47 21.52
CA GLN A 9 -2.86 -21.79 22.27
C GLN A 9 -3.46 -20.62 21.49
N ALA A 10 -2.60 -19.83 20.84
CA ALA A 10 -2.98 -18.70 19.98
C ALA A 10 -3.87 -19.12 18.80
N LEU A 11 -3.66 -20.32 18.24
CA LEU A 11 -4.42 -20.81 17.10
C LEU A 11 -5.68 -21.62 17.48
N THR A 12 -5.94 -21.92 18.76
CA THR A 12 -7.17 -22.64 19.19
C THR A 12 -8.12 -21.78 20.00
N ASP A 13 -7.67 -21.21 21.12
CA ASP A 13 -8.57 -20.66 22.13
C ASP A 13 -8.43 -19.14 22.26
N GLU A 14 -7.31 -18.58 21.77
CA GLU A 14 -6.94 -17.17 21.94
C GLU A 14 -6.69 -16.47 20.59
N ILE A 15 -7.41 -16.88 19.53
CA ILE A 15 -7.27 -16.29 18.19
C ILE A 15 -7.51 -14.77 18.23
N GLU A 16 -8.54 -14.32 18.93
CA GLU A 16 -8.88 -12.88 19.01
C GLU A 16 -7.73 -12.08 19.64
N GLN A 17 -7.20 -12.57 20.77
CA GLN A 17 -6.07 -11.97 21.48
C GLN A 17 -4.80 -11.97 20.61
N THR A 18 -4.56 -13.06 19.89
CA THR A 18 -3.44 -13.19 18.96
C THR A 18 -3.52 -12.18 17.82
N ILE A 19 -4.71 -11.97 17.27
CA ILE A 19 -4.94 -10.97 16.22
C ILE A 19 -4.67 -9.57 16.77
N ALA A 20 -5.15 -9.27 17.98
CA ALA A 20 -4.90 -8.00 18.64
C ALA A 20 -3.39 -7.78 18.90
N ASP A 21 -2.69 -8.76 19.46
CA ASP A 21 -1.30 -8.63 19.90
C ASP A 21 -0.30 -8.56 18.73
N TYR A 22 -0.50 -9.37 17.69
CA TYR A 22 0.46 -9.49 16.59
C TYR A 22 0.13 -8.62 15.37
N TYR A 23 -1.16 -8.37 15.12
CA TYR A 23 -1.60 -7.55 13.99
C TYR A 23 -2.11 -6.17 14.39
N GLY A 24 -2.38 -5.91 15.67
CA GLY A 24 -2.89 -4.63 16.15
C GLY A 24 -4.32 -4.34 15.68
N ILE A 25 -5.14 -5.39 15.50
CA ILE A 25 -6.50 -5.29 14.97
C ILE A 25 -7.50 -5.65 16.07
N ASP A 26 -8.48 -4.78 16.29
CA ASP A 26 -9.63 -5.09 17.15
C ASP A 26 -10.72 -5.84 16.39
N ILE A 27 -11.55 -6.62 17.12
CA ILE A 27 -12.69 -7.38 16.59
C ILE A 27 -13.66 -6.51 15.76
N SER A 28 -13.80 -5.23 16.12
CA SER A 28 -14.68 -4.30 15.41
C SER A 28 -14.15 -3.85 14.04
N GLN A 29 -12.88 -4.12 13.73
CA GLN A 29 -12.25 -3.64 12.50
C GLN A 29 -12.53 -4.59 11.32
N PRO A 30 -12.72 -4.07 10.09
CA PRO A 30 -13.05 -4.89 8.92
C PRO A 30 -11.93 -5.86 8.51
N GLN A 31 -10.70 -5.65 8.98
CA GLN A 31 -9.56 -6.53 8.73
C GLN A 31 -9.59 -7.80 9.59
N PHE A 32 -10.29 -7.76 10.73
CA PHE A 32 -10.33 -8.86 11.69
C PHE A 32 -10.76 -10.20 11.08
N PRO A 33 -11.94 -10.32 10.41
CA PRO A 33 -12.40 -11.61 9.87
C PRO A 33 -11.46 -12.20 8.82
N VAL A 34 -10.72 -11.34 8.11
CA VAL A 34 -9.76 -11.79 7.08
C VAL A 34 -8.52 -12.41 7.73
N ILE A 35 -8.00 -11.83 8.81
CA ILE A 35 -6.88 -12.42 9.55
C ILE A 35 -7.34 -13.65 10.31
N GLU A 36 -8.53 -13.63 10.90
CA GLU A 36 -9.12 -14.80 11.53
C GLU A 36 -9.18 -15.99 10.56
N GLU A 37 -9.70 -15.78 9.34
CA GLU A 37 -9.73 -16.82 8.31
C GLU A 37 -8.33 -17.30 7.93
N LEU A 38 -7.35 -16.39 7.81
CA LEU A 38 -5.96 -16.74 7.53
C LEU A 38 -5.36 -17.63 8.63
N LEU A 39 -5.60 -17.30 9.91
CA LEU A 39 -5.12 -18.07 11.05
C LEU A 39 -5.80 -19.42 11.15
N GLN A 40 -7.11 -19.50 10.93
CA GLN A 40 -7.85 -20.76 10.87
C GLN A 40 -7.35 -21.65 9.72
N ASN A 41 -7.05 -21.07 8.56
CA ASN A 41 -6.48 -21.81 7.43
C ASN A 41 -5.06 -22.29 7.75
N MET A 42 -4.26 -21.48 8.45
CA MET A 42 -2.94 -21.88 8.93
C MET A 42 -3.02 -23.03 9.93
N GLN A 43 -3.99 -23.00 10.85
CA GLN A 43 -4.23 -24.08 11.81
C GLN A 43 -4.65 -25.38 11.09
N LYS A 44 -5.59 -25.28 10.13
CA LYS A 44 -6.03 -26.43 9.31
C LYS A 44 -4.87 -27.04 8.53
N TYR A 45 -4.02 -26.20 7.95
CA TYR A 45 -2.81 -26.63 7.25
C TYR A 45 -1.77 -27.22 8.21
N GLY A 46 -1.66 -26.63 9.40
CA GLY A 46 -0.73 -26.98 10.46
C GLY A 46 -0.92 -28.37 11.05
N TYR A 47 -2.09 -29.00 10.92
CA TYR A 47 -2.29 -30.40 11.34
C TYR A 47 -1.36 -31.39 10.63
N GLN A 48 -0.81 -31.02 9.46
CA GLN A 48 0.13 -31.85 8.71
C GLN A 48 1.60 -31.57 9.06
N LEU A 49 1.86 -30.55 9.89
CA LEU A 49 3.19 -30.03 10.20
C LEU A 49 3.58 -30.36 11.65
N SER A 50 4.88 -30.52 11.91
CA SER A 50 5.39 -30.49 13.27
C SER A 50 5.12 -29.14 13.94
N LYS A 51 5.11 -29.12 15.28
CA LYS A 51 4.95 -27.89 16.06
C LYS A 51 6.00 -26.85 15.64
N THR A 52 7.26 -27.27 15.47
CA THR A 52 8.35 -26.41 15.03
C THR A 52 8.06 -25.79 13.65
N ALA A 53 7.65 -26.60 12.68
CA ALA A 53 7.33 -26.13 11.34
C ALA A 53 6.14 -25.14 11.35
N LEU A 54 5.09 -25.41 12.14
CA LEU A 54 3.98 -24.48 12.32
C LEU A 54 4.42 -23.14 12.93
N CYS A 55 5.37 -23.15 13.86
CA CYS A 55 5.90 -21.92 14.44
C CYS A 55 6.68 -21.07 13.46
N VAL A 56 7.47 -21.75 12.63
CA VAL A 56 8.20 -21.14 11.53
C VAL A 56 7.22 -20.57 10.52
N LEU A 57 6.15 -21.30 10.17
CA LEU A 57 5.10 -20.82 9.28
C LEU A 57 4.50 -19.50 9.77
N PHE A 58 4.04 -19.48 11.02
CA PHE A 58 3.42 -18.32 11.62
C PHE A 58 4.39 -17.15 11.70
N THR A 59 5.63 -17.39 12.14
CA THR A 59 6.64 -16.33 12.25
C THR A 59 6.96 -15.73 10.88
N ILE A 60 7.21 -16.56 9.86
CA ILE A 60 7.48 -16.06 8.50
C ILE A 60 6.28 -15.31 7.95
N GLN A 61 5.06 -15.81 8.15
CA GLN A 61 3.86 -15.17 7.66
C GLN A 61 3.64 -13.80 8.33
N LEU A 62 3.81 -13.70 9.64
CA LEU A 62 3.72 -12.44 10.38
C LEU A 62 4.78 -11.43 9.92
N ASP A 63 6.04 -11.86 9.84
CA ASP A 63 7.15 -11.03 9.38
C ASP A 63 6.92 -10.55 7.94
N SER A 64 6.43 -11.44 7.07
CA SER A 64 6.07 -11.11 5.69
C SER A 64 4.89 -10.15 5.61
N HIS A 65 3.93 -10.26 6.52
CA HIS A 65 2.81 -9.33 6.63
C HIS A 65 3.29 -7.94 7.04
N GLN A 66 4.07 -7.83 8.12
CA GLN A 66 4.65 -6.57 8.57
C GLN A 66 5.52 -5.93 7.49
N PHE A 67 6.35 -6.73 6.81
CA PHE A 67 7.16 -6.29 5.68
C PHE A 67 6.30 -5.74 4.54
N ASN A 68 5.20 -6.42 4.19
CA ASN A 68 4.27 -6.01 3.15
C ASN A 68 3.53 -4.71 3.49
N VAL A 69 3.06 -4.54 4.72
CA VAL A 69 2.28 -3.36 5.12
C VAL A 69 3.16 -2.13 5.35
N SER A 70 4.41 -2.33 5.79
CA SER A 70 5.35 -1.24 6.06
C SER A 70 5.82 -0.52 4.79
N HIS A 71 6.07 -1.26 3.70
CA HIS A 71 6.66 -0.72 2.48
C HIS A 71 5.62 -0.29 1.43
N SER A 72 5.50 1.01 1.13
CA SER A 72 4.47 1.54 0.22
C SER A 72 4.58 1.08 -1.26
N ALA A 73 5.78 0.70 -1.73
CA ALA A 73 6.05 0.37 -3.13
C ALA A 73 6.63 -1.04 -3.35
N MET A 74 6.42 -1.97 -2.40
CA MET A 74 6.96 -3.34 -2.56
C MET A 74 6.32 -4.04 -3.76
N CYS A 75 7.13 -4.78 -4.51
CA CYS A 75 6.67 -5.64 -5.60
C CYS A 75 6.69 -7.13 -5.19
N LEU A 76 6.07 -7.97 -6.03
CA LEU A 76 5.93 -9.41 -5.78
C LEU A 76 7.30 -10.10 -5.58
N SER A 77 8.27 -9.80 -6.44
CA SER A 77 9.59 -10.44 -6.38
C SER A 77 10.37 -10.09 -5.11
N GLN A 78 10.19 -8.88 -4.58
CA GLN A 78 10.80 -8.48 -3.31
C GLN A 78 10.23 -9.27 -2.13
N LEU A 79 8.90 -9.40 -2.05
CA LEU A 79 8.27 -10.19 -1.00
C LEU A 79 8.60 -11.68 -1.11
N GLN A 80 8.59 -12.21 -2.34
CA GLN A 80 8.98 -13.59 -2.60
C GLN A 80 10.44 -13.83 -2.19
N GLY A 81 11.36 -12.93 -2.56
CA GLY A 81 12.75 -13.00 -2.15
C GLY A 81 12.93 -12.95 -0.63
N TYR A 82 12.16 -12.11 0.06
CA TYR A 82 12.14 -12.04 1.52
C TYR A 82 11.70 -13.36 2.15
N VAL A 83 10.58 -13.93 1.70
CA VAL A 83 10.06 -15.21 2.18
C VAL A 83 11.06 -16.34 1.94
N SER A 84 11.65 -16.42 0.74
CA SER A 84 12.65 -17.44 0.40
C SER A 84 13.92 -17.31 1.26
N ALA A 85 14.37 -16.09 1.54
CA ALA A 85 15.49 -15.85 2.43
C ALA A 85 15.18 -16.30 3.87
N GLN A 86 13.97 -16.03 4.36
CA GLN A 86 13.56 -16.49 5.69
C GLN A 86 13.48 -18.02 5.77
N LEU A 87 12.83 -18.67 4.79
CA LEU A 87 12.79 -20.14 4.74
C LEU A 87 14.20 -20.75 4.73
N THR A 88 15.12 -20.17 3.95
CA THR A 88 16.53 -20.59 3.91
C THR A 88 17.23 -20.39 5.25
N LYS A 89 16.92 -19.30 5.96
CA LYS A 89 17.45 -19.06 7.31
C LYS A 89 17.01 -20.16 8.27
N TYR A 90 15.73 -20.52 8.30
CA TYR A 90 15.20 -21.55 9.20
C TYR A 90 15.61 -22.98 8.84
N THR A 91 16.15 -23.22 7.64
CA THR A 91 16.74 -24.53 7.28
C THR A 91 18.21 -24.64 7.65
N LEU A 92 18.95 -23.52 7.62
CA LEU A 92 20.38 -23.49 7.91
C LEU A 92 20.69 -23.19 9.37
N GLU A 93 19.85 -22.41 10.03
CA GLU A 93 19.98 -22.01 11.41
C GLU A 93 18.84 -22.65 12.21
N LEU A 94 19.18 -23.26 13.35
CA LEU A 94 18.21 -23.67 14.35
C LEU A 94 18.11 -22.55 15.39
N PRO A 95 17.05 -21.73 15.39
CA PRO A 95 16.79 -20.81 16.49
C PRO A 95 16.84 -21.54 17.83
N PRO A 96 17.36 -20.89 18.89
CA PRO A 96 17.53 -21.52 20.21
C PRO A 96 16.21 -21.99 20.86
N VAL A 97 15.08 -21.52 20.34
CA VAL A 97 13.73 -21.86 20.80
C VAL A 97 13.18 -23.13 20.14
N TYR A 98 13.81 -23.60 19.06
CA TYR A 98 13.33 -24.74 18.29
C TYR A 98 14.13 -26.00 18.62
N HIS A 99 13.39 -27.09 18.83
CA HIS A 99 13.94 -28.35 19.34
C HIS A 99 14.33 -29.33 18.23
N SER A 100 13.99 -29.04 16.97
CA SER A 100 14.21 -29.92 15.82
C SER A 100 14.41 -29.13 14.53
N LEU A 101 15.19 -29.70 13.61
CA LEU A 101 15.25 -29.20 12.23
C LEU A 101 13.94 -29.55 11.49
N ILE A 102 13.60 -28.74 10.49
CA ILE A 102 12.42 -28.91 9.64
C ILE A 102 12.75 -29.93 8.54
N SER A 103 11.85 -30.87 8.27
CA SER A 103 12.05 -31.84 7.19
C SER A 103 11.92 -31.17 5.81
N VAL A 104 12.45 -31.82 4.76
CA VAL A 104 12.33 -31.31 3.39
C VAL A 104 10.86 -31.29 2.92
N GLU A 105 10.07 -32.27 3.35
CA GLU A 105 8.64 -32.37 3.02
C GLU A 105 7.86 -31.24 3.69
N GLU A 106 8.12 -30.97 4.97
CA GLU A 106 7.53 -29.84 5.69
C GLU A 106 7.95 -28.52 5.04
N LEU A 107 9.20 -28.38 4.62
CA LEU A 107 9.67 -27.17 3.94
C LEU A 107 8.92 -26.90 2.62
N GLN A 108 8.61 -27.94 1.85
CA GLN A 108 7.81 -27.83 0.63
C GLN A 108 6.38 -27.38 0.95
N GLN A 109 5.78 -27.93 2.00
CA GLN A 109 4.46 -27.54 2.48
C GLN A 109 4.43 -26.07 2.94
N LEU A 110 5.40 -25.66 3.76
CA LEU A 110 5.58 -24.27 4.20
C LEU A 110 5.69 -23.31 3.01
N SER A 111 6.53 -23.65 2.03
CA SER A 111 6.71 -22.87 0.82
C SER A 111 5.42 -22.72 0.02
N SER A 112 4.64 -23.81 -0.14
CA SER A 112 3.37 -23.79 -0.85
C SER A 112 2.34 -22.88 -0.18
N PHE A 113 2.19 -22.97 1.15
CA PHE A 113 1.28 -22.11 1.90
C PHE A 113 1.68 -20.63 1.78
N LEU A 114 2.96 -20.33 1.99
CA LEU A 114 3.47 -18.96 1.94
C LEU A 114 3.37 -18.36 0.54
N GLN A 115 3.53 -19.15 -0.52
CA GLN A 115 3.33 -18.68 -1.89
C GLN A 115 1.90 -18.17 -2.12
N ASN A 116 0.88 -18.84 -1.57
CA ASN A 116 -0.50 -18.37 -1.69
C ASN A 116 -0.69 -17.00 -1.04
N TYR A 117 -0.09 -16.78 0.13
CA TYR A 117 -0.10 -15.46 0.77
C TYR A 117 0.63 -14.41 -0.09
N VAL A 118 1.82 -14.74 -0.59
CA VAL A 118 2.66 -13.84 -1.40
C VAL A 118 1.97 -13.45 -2.71
N GLN A 119 1.27 -14.38 -3.38
CA GLN A 119 0.53 -14.07 -4.60
C GLN A 119 -0.60 -13.04 -4.35
N ASN A 120 -1.20 -13.09 -3.16
CA ASN A 120 -2.28 -12.19 -2.75
C ASN A 120 -1.82 -10.94 -1.99
N TYR A 121 -0.51 -10.63 -1.99
CA TYR A 121 0.05 -9.54 -1.18
C TYR A 121 -0.61 -8.16 -1.39
N LYS A 122 -1.08 -7.87 -2.62
CA LYS A 122 -1.77 -6.61 -2.93
C LYS A 122 -3.09 -6.47 -2.18
N PHE A 123 -3.83 -7.57 -2.03
CA PHE A 123 -5.08 -7.60 -1.27
C PHE A 123 -4.82 -7.29 0.20
N PHE A 124 -3.89 -8.03 0.82
CA PHE A 124 -3.49 -7.78 2.22
C PHE A 124 -2.96 -6.35 2.40
N ARG A 125 -2.19 -5.83 1.46
CA ARG A 125 -1.74 -4.43 1.51
C ARG A 125 -2.89 -3.44 1.47
N TYR A 126 -3.82 -3.61 0.53
CA TYR A 126 -4.96 -2.71 0.36
C TYR A 126 -5.83 -2.68 1.63
N LEU A 127 -6.06 -3.86 2.21
CA LEU A 127 -6.89 -4.04 3.40
C LEU A 127 -6.31 -3.32 4.63
N PHE A 128 -4.98 -3.33 4.79
CA PHE A 128 -4.28 -2.78 5.96
C PHE A 128 -3.76 -1.37 5.78
N LYS A 129 -3.43 -0.99 4.54
CA LYS A 129 -2.92 0.34 4.19
C LYS A 129 -3.56 0.76 2.89
N PRO A 130 -4.85 1.15 2.92
CA PRO A 130 -5.56 1.57 1.72
C PRO A 130 -4.83 2.78 1.13
N GLN A 131 -4.24 2.58 -0.05
CA GLN A 131 -3.67 3.68 -0.80
C GLN A 131 -4.82 4.43 -1.47
N SER A 132 -4.92 5.74 -1.24
CA SER A 132 -5.89 6.58 -1.94
C SER A 132 -5.52 6.62 -3.43
N LEU A 133 -6.14 5.76 -4.23
CA LEU A 133 -5.89 5.71 -5.68
C LEU A 133 -6.40 6.98 -6.39
N LEU A 134 -7.39 7.66 -5.79
CA LEU A 134 -8.02 8.86 -6.32
C LEU A 134 -8.13 9.92 -5.24
N LYS A 135 -7.40 11.03 -5.40
CA LYS A 135 -7.75 12.30 -4.75
C LYS A 135 -8.82 12.97 -5.60
N LEU A 136 -10.09 12.72 -5.28
CA LEU A 136 -11.19 13.47 -5.86
C LEU A 136 -11.09 14.92 -5.37
N GLN A 137 -10.56 15.81 -6.21
CA GLN A 137 -10.70 17.23 -6.00
C GLN A 137 -12.12 17.63 -6.40
N CYS A 138 -13.07 17.52 -5.47
CA CYS A 138 -14.36 18.16 -5.63
C CYS A 138 -14.14 19.67 -5.56
N GLN A 139 -14.07 20.31 -6.72
CA GLN A 139 -14.25 21.76 -6.76
C GLN A 139 -15.68 22.02 -6.31
N LYS A 140 -15.84 22.80 -5.22
CA LYS A 140 -17.14 23.24 -4.75
C LYS A 140 -17.79 23.99 -5.91
N THR A 141 -18.77 23.39 -6.57
CA THR A 141 -19.58 24.08 -7.57
C THR A 141 -20.43 25.09 -6.81
N VAL A 142 -19.86 26.27 -6.54
CA VAL A 142 -20.61 27.42 -6.07
C VAL A 142 -21.40 27.92 -7.27
N LEU A 143 -22.54 27.30 -7.54
CA LEU A 143 -23.46 27.79 -8.56
C LEU A 143 -24.89 27.32 -8.28
N VAL A 144 -25.36 27.51 -7.03
CA VAL A 144 -26.79 27.35 -6.71
C VAL A 144 -27.33 28.49 -5.82
N THR A 145 -26.52 29.49 -5.46
CA THR A 145 -27.01 30.65 -4.69
C THR A 145 -27.33 31.88 -5.54
N GLN A 146 -27.10 31.85 -6.85
CA GLN A 146 -27.40 32.97 -7.76
C GLN A 146 -28.51 32.69 -8.78
N ILE A 147 -29.06 31.47 -8.81
CA ILE A 147 -30.23 31.17 -9.65
C ILE A 147 -31.47 31.56 -8.85
N GLN A 148 -31.95 32.78 -9.08
CA GLN A 148 -33.12 33.33 -8.40
C GLN A 148 -34.42 33.03 -9.14
N ASN A 149 -34.35 32.54 -10.39
CA ASN A 149 -35.56 32.28 -11.18
C ASN A 149 -35.36 31.19 -12.25
N GLN A 150 -36.42 30.44 -12.55
CA GLN A 150 -36.41 29.34 -13.55
C GLN A 150 -36.00 29.83 -14.96
N SER A 151 -36.24 31.09 -15.30
CA SER A 151 -35.85 31.69 -16.58
C SER A 151 -34.34 31.82 -16.80
N GLN A 152 -33.53 31.70 -15.74
CA GLN A 152 -32.07 31.72 -15.82
C GLN A 152 -31.46 30.35 -16.20
N LEU A 153 -32.19 29.25 -15.96
CA LEU A 153 -31.79 27.90 -16.40
C LEU A 153 -31.86 27.78 -17.94
N CYS A 154 -32.89 28.35 -18.57
CA CYS A 154 -33.06 28.30 -20.03
C CYS A 154 -31.99 29.09 -20.82
N ARG A 155 -31.24 30.01 -20.20
CA ARG A 155 -30.12 30.71 -20.87
C ARG A 155 -28.85 29.86 -20.93
N ILE A 156 -28.67 28.94 -20.00
CA ILE A 156 -27.52 28.04 -19.99
C ILE A 156 -27.69 26.96 -21.07
N GLU A 157 -28.92 26.47 -21.28
CA GLU A 157 -29.23 25.56 -22.40
C GLU A 157 -28.98 26.22 -23.76
N GLN A 158 -29.37 27.49 -23.95
CA GLN A 158 -29.16 28.20 -25.22
C GLN A 158 -27.68 28.51 -25.55
N GLN A 159 -26.78 28.51 -24.56
CA GLN A 159 -25.34 28.62 -24.82
C GLN A 159 -24.66 27.27 -25.07
N ILE A 160 -25.26 26.17 -24.64
CA ILE A 160 -24.77 24.82 -24.90
C ILE A 160 -25.19 24.35 -26.30
N ASP A 161 -26.39 24.74 -26.76
CA ASP A 161 -26.92 24.37 -28.08
C ASP A 161 -26.30 25.12 -29.26
N ALA A 162 -25.62 26.26 -29.03
CA ALA A 162 -24.90 26.99 -30.09
C ALA A 162 -23.58 26.31 -30.53
N LYS A 163 -23.10 25.29 -29.81
CA LYS A 163 -21.85 24.57 -30.15
C LYS A 163 -22.01 23.10 -30.54
N LYS A 164 -23.22 22.55 -30.56
CA LYS A 164 -23.44 21.17 -31.02
C LYS A 164 -24.76 21.02 -31.78
N GLN A 165 -24.77 21.49 -33.03
CA GLN A 165 -25.71 20.95 -34.00
C GLN A 165 -25.38 19.47 -34.30
N LYS A 166 -26.45 18.66 -34.21
CA LYS A 166 -26.70 17.30 -34.72
C LYS A 166 -26.58 16.14 -33.71
N THR A 167 -27.69 15.94 -33.00
CA THR A 167 -28.30 14.67 -32.52
C THR A 167 -28.59 13.68 -33.69
N PRO A 168 -28.97 12.38 -33.48
CA PRO A 168 -29.81 11.78 -32.41
C PRO A 168 -29.14 10.63 -31.61
N LEU A 169 -29.31 10.58 -30.28
CA LEU A 169 -30.36 9.89 -29.48
C LEU A 169 -30.24 8.36 -29.46
N GLN A 170 -30.17 7.76 -28.26
CA GLN A 170 -31.19 6.81 -27.76
C GLN A 170 -30.94 6.32 -26.31
N THR A 171 -32.03 6.42 -25.50
CA THR A 171 -32.51 5.52 -24.41
C THR A 171 -31.63 5.25 -23.17
N ALA A 172 -32.12 5.00 -21.96
CA ALA A 172 -33.37 5.15 -21.18
C ALA A 172 -33.11 4.43 -19.83
N LYS A 173 -33.93 4.74 -18.82
CA LYS A 173 -34.21 4.04 -17.53
C LYS A 173 -33.67 4.75 -16.27
N GLU A 174 -34.53 5.43 -15.52
CA GLU A 174 -35.57 4.95 -14.56
C GLU A 174 -34.96 4.84 -13.16
N LYS A 175 -35.24 5.83 -12.32
CA LYS A 175 -34.70 5.98 -10.97
C LYS A 175 -35.83 5.76 -9.97
N GLN A 176 -35.73 4.65 -9.22
CA GLN A 176 -36.56 4.36 -8.07
C GLN A 176 -36.42 5.48 -7.02
N THR A 177 -37.54 5.89 -6.46
CA THR A 177 -37.66 6.82 -5.34
C THR A 177 -37.89 6.03 -4.07
N GLU A 178 -37.04 6.20 -3.06
CA GLU A 178 -37.37 5.87 -1.67
C GLU A 178 -37.59 7.17 -0.89
N PRO A 179 -38.57 7.21 0.04
CA PRO A 179 -38.95 8.44 0.73
C PRO A 179 -38.00 8.72 1.90
N PHE A 180 -37.15 9.75 1.76
CA PHE A 180 -36.49 10.34 2.92
C PHE A 180 -37.49 11.23 3.67
N ASN A 181 -37.83 10.84 4.89
CA ASN A 181 -38.51 11.70 5.86
C ASN A 181 -37.58 12.87 6.21
N VAL A 182 -37.82 14.04 5.62
CA VAL A 182 -37.17 15.29 6.01
C VAL A 182 -38.24 16.21 6.61
N THR A 183 -38.24 16.32 7.94
CA THR A 183 -38.96 17.38 8.64
C THR A 183 -38.27 18.71 8.36
N VAL A 184 -38.91 19.53 7.53
CA VAL A 184 -38.40 20.85 7.14
C VAL A 184 -38.56 21.80 8.34
N GLN A 185 -37.44 22.24 8.94
CA GLN A 185 -37.47 23.27 9.98
C GLN A 185 -37.70 24.67 9.36
N PRO A 186 -38.43 25.57 10.04
CA PRO A 186 -38.73 26.91 9.56
C PRO A 186 -37.49 27.81 9.49
N LEU A 187 -37.46 28.68 8.46
CA LEU A 187 -36.37 29.57 8.05
C LEU A 187 -35.82 30.53 9.12
N GLN A 188 -36.48 30.66 10.27
CA GLN A 188 -36.16 31.62 11.32
C GLN A 188 -34.97 31.22 12.20
N GLN A 189 -34.46 29.99 12.03
CA GLN A 189 -33.23 29.51 12.70
C GLN A 189 -31.96 29.67 11.82
N ALA A 190 -32.04 30.42 10.72
CA ALA A 190 -30.87 30.78 9.91
C ALA A 190 -29.93 31.73 10.69
N THR A 191 -29.05 31.08 11.46
CA THR A 191 -27.88 31.55 12.21
C THR A 191 -27.35 32.93 11.83
N LEU A 192 -27.27 33.79 12.85
CA LEU A 192 -26.39 34.97 12.91
C LEU A 192 -25.00 34.59 12.37
N TYR A 193 -24.48 35.32 11.38
CA TYR A 193 -23.11 35.13 10.89
C TYR A 193 -22.12 35.45 12.03
N VAL A 194 -21.51 34.40 12.59
CA VAL A 194 -20.38 34.54 13.49
C VAL A 194 -19.12 34.51 12.63
N LYS A 195 -18.39 35.62 12.61
CA LYS A 195 -17.10 35.71 11.92
C LYS A 195 -16.18 34.60 12.44
N PRO A 196 -15.55 33.79 11.57
CA PRO A 196 -14.63 32.75 12.00
C PRO A 196 -13.54 33.33 12.92
N PRO A 197 -13.16 32.63 14.00
CA PRO A 197 -12.08 33.08 14.86
C PRO A 197 -10.80 33.23 14.06
N GLU A 198 -9.99 34.22 14.44
CA GLU A 198 -8.71 34.46 13.78
C GLU A 198 -7.79 33.24 13.95
N PRO A 199 -7.00 32.90 12.92
CA PRO A 199 -6.20 31.69 12.91
C PRO A 199 -5.24 31.66 14.10
N THR A 200 -5.19 30.51 14.76
CA THR A 200 -4.37 30.34 15.96
C THR A 200 -2.89 30.34 15.55
N VAL A 201 -1.98 30.73 16.46
CA VAL A 201 -0.52 30.73 16.21
C VAL A 201 -0.01 29.39 15.66
N GLN A 202 -0.64 28.27 16.04
CA GLN A 202 -0.32 26.94 15.51
C GLN A 202 -0.74 26.74 14.05
N GLU A 203 -1.89 27.28 13.61
CA GLU A 203 -2.33 27.23 12.22
C GLU A 203 -1.45 28.12 11.32
N ILE A 204 -1.01 29.27 11.84
CA ILE A 204 -0.06 30.14 11.13
C ILE A 204 1.28 29.41 10.94
N ARG A 205 1.79 28.72 11.97
CA ARG A 205 3.00 27.89 11.84
C ARG A 205 2.81 26.73 10.87
N HIS A 206 1.65 26.07 10.90
CA HIS A 206 1.36 24.98 9.96
C HIS A 206 1.34 25.48 8.50
N GLN A 207 0.73 26.64 8.24
CA GLN A 207 0.74 27.26 6.92
C GLN A 207 2.15 27.65 6.45
N GLN A 208 2.99 28.16 7.35
CA GLN A 208 4.40 28.44 7.05
C GLN A 208 5.18 27.17 6.67
N ILE A 209 4.99 26.07 7.40
CA ILE A 209 5.62 24.78 7.10
C ILE A 209 5.13 24.24 5.75
N VAL A 210 3.83 24.33 5.48
CA VAL A 210 3.25 23.89 4.20
C VAL A 210 3.83 24.68 3.02
N ASN A 211 4.03 25.99 3.18
CA ASN A 211 4.65 26.83 2.14
C ASN A 211 6.13 26.49 1.93
N GLN A 212 6.90 26.28 2.99
CA GLN A 212 8.30 25.85 2.88
C GLN A 212 8.45 24.50 2.17
N ILE A 213 7.58 23.52 2.48
CA ILE A 213 7.57 22.21 1.80
C ILE A 213 7.26 22.37 0.31
N LYS A 214 6.40 23.33 -0.06
CA LYS A 214 6.04 23.59 -1.45
C LYS A 214 7.20 24.22 -2.22
N GLU A 215 7.93 25.16 -1.63
CA GLU A 215 9.13 25.76 -2.20
C GLU A 215 10.25 24.73 -2.40
N ILE A 216 10.51 23.87 -1.41
CA ILE A 216 11.50 22.78 -1.53
C ILE A 216 11.12 21.80 -2.65
N LYS A 217 9.83 21.46 -2.80
CA LYS A 217 9.39 20.58 -3.89
C LYS A 217 9.56 21.23 -5.26
N GLN A 218 9.48 22.54 -5.35
CA GLN A 218 9.65 23.27 -6.62
C GLN A 218 11.14 23.37 -6.99
N THR A 219 12.02 23.64 -6.03
CA THR A 219 13.48 23.64 -6.26
C THR A 219 14.01 22.25 -6.62
N VAL A 220 13.53 21.18 -5.97
CA VAL A 220 13.91 19.80 -6.34
C VAL A 220 13.46 19.44 -7.76
N LYS A 221 12.31 19.97 -8.19
CA LYS A 221 11.80 19.74 -9.56
C LYS A 221 12.63 20.50 -10.59
N GLU A 222 13.13 21.68 -10.27
CA GLU A 222 14.02 22.46 -11.13
C GLU A 222 15.42 21.85 -11.23
N VAL A 223 15.98 21.31 -10.14
CA VAL A 223 17.28 20.61 -10.16
C VAL A 223 17.22 19.29 -10.96
N SER A 224 16.06 18.63 -11.01
CA SER A 224 15.90 17.38 -11.79
C SER A 224 15.89 17.56 -13.32
N VAL A 225 15.90 18.80 -13.82
CA VAL A 225 15.84 19.09 -15.27
C VAL A 225 17.23 19.34 -15.89
N GLU A 226 18.27 19.65 -15.10
CA GLU A 226 19.60 19.99 -15.65
C GLU A 226 20.67 18.89 -15.58
N GLU A 227 20.48 17.78 -14.86
CA GLU A 227 21.40 16.63 -14.91
C GLU A 227 20.77 15.42 -15.58
N LYS A 228 20.58 15.51 -16.91
CA LYS A 228 20.63 14.29 -17.73
C LYS A 228 22.09 13.83 -17.74
N VAL A 229 22.44 12.93 -16.84
CA VAL A 229 23.69 12.18 -16.90
C VAL A 229 23.77 11.55 -18.29
N ASP A 230 24.75 12.00 -19.07
CA ASP A 230 24.98 11.62 -20.46
C ASP A 230 25.48 10.18 -20.47
N VAL A 231 24.54 9.22 -20.48
CA VAL A 231 24.79 7.77 -20.31
C VAL A 231 25.84 7.27 -21.30
N GLU A 232 25.93 7.88 -22.49
CA GLU A 232 26.94 7.56 -23.50
C GLU A 232 28.37 7.96 -23.10
N LYS A 233 28.55 9.06 -22.36
CA LYS A 233 29.88 9.43 -21.84
C LYS A 233 30.31 8.47 -20.73
N PHE A 234 29.40 8.06 -19.87
CA PHE A 234 29.69 7.07 -18.83
C PHE A 234 30.03 5.70 -19.43
N ALA A 235 29.29 5.27 -20.47
CA ALA A 235 29.61 4.04 -21.19
C ALA A 235 31.02 4.08 -21.82
N LYS A 236 31.39 5.19 -22.47
CA LYS A 236 32.74 5.36 -23.04
C LYS A 236 33.85 5.34 -22.00
N ILE A 237 33.63 5.91 -20.82
CA ILE A 237 34.62 5.88 -19.72
C ILE A 237 34.81 4.44 -19.22
N ILE A 238 33.71 3.68 -19.05
CA ILE A 238 33.76 2.29 -18.62
C ILE A 238 34.49 1.41 -19.65
N GLU A 239 34.18 1.56 -20.95
CA GLU A 239 34.86 0.82 -22.01
C GLU A 239 36.37 1.08 -22.03
N LEU A 240 36.77 2.34 -21.87
CA LEU A 240 38.18 2.73 -21.87
C LEU A 240 38.93 2.14 -20.66
N GLN A 241 38.28 2.11 -19.50
CA GLN A 241 38.84 1.57 -18.27
C GLN A 241 38.95 0.04 -18.32
N VAL A 242 37.99 -0.64 -18.94
CA VAL A 242 38.04 -2.09 -19.19
C VAL A 242 39.15 -2.45 -20.16
N GLN A 243 39.35 -1.67 -21.23
CA GLN A 243 40.44 -1.90 -22.17
C GLN A 243 41.82 -1.77 -21.52
N GLN A 244 42.01 -0.75 -20.67
CA GLN A 244 43.27 -0.57 -19.93
C GLN A 244 43.57 -1.74 -18.98
N GLU A 245 42.58 -2.26 -18.27
CA GLU A 245 42.77 -3.43 -17.39
C GLU A 245 43.08 -4.71 -18.20
N LEU A 246 42.46 -4.89 -19.37
CA LEU A 246 42.77 -6.00 -20.26
C LEU A 246 44.21 -5.93 -20.81
N GLU A 247 44.72 -4.75 -21.13
CA GLU A 247 46.12 -4.58 -21.55
C GLU A 247 47.12 -4.85 -20.41
N LYS A 248 46.82 -4.40 -19.18
CA LYS A 248 47.61 -4.75 -17.99
C LYS A 248 47.62 -6.27 -17.73
N MET A 249 46.51 -6.95 -17.95
CA MET A 249 46.44 -8.40 -17.82
C MET A 249 47.25 -9.11 -18.91
N ARG A 250 47.19 -8.63 -20.15
CA ARG A 250 47.98 -9.18 -21.27
C ARG A 250 49.48 -9.02 -21.06
N THR A 251 49.93 -7.86 -20.60
CA THR A 251 51.35 -7.61 -20.29
C THR A 251 51.84 -8.50 -19.14
N LYS A 252 51.06 -8.62 -18.05
CA LYS A 252 51.37 -9.57 -16.95
C LYS A 252 51.42 -11.03 -17.40
N MET A 253 50.57 -11.45 -18.33
CA MET A 253 50.60 -12.80 -18.88
C MET A 253 51.80 -13.02 -19.82
N ALA A 254 52.24 -12.00 -20.55
CA ALA A 254 53.43 -12.07 -21.39
C ALA A 254 54.72 -12.14 -20.55
N GLU A 255 54.78 -11.41 -19.44
CA GLU A 255 55.89 -11.48 -18.47
C GLU A 255 55.98 -12.85 -17.78
N LYS A 256 54.83 -13.48 -17.47
CA LYS A 256 54.78 -14.85 -16.89
C LYS A 256 55.19 -15.97 -17.86
N LYS A 257 55.32 -15.68 -19.15
CA LYS A 257 55.69 -16.66 -20.20
C LYS A 257 57.16 -16.61 -20.64
N LYS A 258 57.95 -15.69 -20.07
CA LYS A 258 59.41 -15.69 -20.19
C LYS A 258 60.03 -16.33 -18.95
#